data_AF-A0A973D8Q2-F1
#
_entry.id   AF-A0A973D8Q2-F1
#
_cell.length_a   1.000
_cell.length_b   1.000
_cell.length_c   1.000
_cell.angle_alpha   90.00
_cell.angle_beta   90.00
_cell.angle_gamma   90.00
#
_symmetry.space_group_name_H-M   'P 1'
#
loop_
_entity.id
_entity.type
_entity.pdbx_description
1 polymer ?
#
loop_
_entity_poly.entity_id
_entity_poly.type
_entity_poly.pdbx_seq_one_letter_code
_entity_poly.pdbx_strand_id
1 'polypeptide(L)' 'SEVGPNRIGTVFAGQDTEATERAREHCSQVPPSSPSMALFQGGELVWFLPRHMIEGRDPQTIALDIVNAFEEHCAPSSA' A
#
# COMPACT_ATOMS: atom_id res chain seq x y z
N SER A 1 10.26 17.62 7.30
CA SER A 1 10.30 16.24 6.80
C SER A 1 8.86 15.77 6.70
N GLU A 2 8.36 15.52 5.49
CA GLU A 2 7.02 14.94 5.31
C GLU A 2 7.00 13.51 5.86
N VAL A 3 5.92 13.13 6.55
CA VAL A 3 5.74 11.78 7.09
C VAL A 3 5.44 10.84 5.92
N GLY A 4 6.27 9.82 5.72
CA GLY A 4 6.14 8.90 4.60
C GLY A 4 7.06 7.69 4.67
N PRO A 5 6.86 6.69 3.80
CA PRO A 5 7.62 5.45 3.84
C PRO A 5 9.08 5.65 3.40
N ASN A 6 9.98 4.87 4.00
CA ASN A 6 11.41 4.90 3.67
C ASN A 6 11.75 4.32 2.28
N ARG A 7 10.87 3.48 1.74
CA ARG A 7 11.04 2.80 0.45
C ARG A 7 9.71 2.77 -0.28
N ILE A 8 9.77 3.01 -1.59
CA ILE A 8 8.61 2.98 -2.50
C ILE A 8 8.96 2.04 -3.65
N GLY A 9 8.03 1.17 -4.02
CA GLY A 9 8.18 0.20 -5.10
C GLY A 9 6.84 -0.08 -5.76
N THR A 10 6.88 -0.72 -6.94
CA THR A 10 5.67 -1.08 -7.69
C THR A 10 5.89 -2.39 -8.44
N VAL A 11 4.79 -3.08 -8.75
CA VAL A 11 4.75 -4.27 -9.62
C VAL A 11 3.61 -4.08 -10.62
N PHE A 12 3.82 -4.52 -11.86
CA PHE A 12 2.83 -4.34 -12.91
C PHE A 12 1.98 -5.60 -13.09
N ALA A 13 0.81 -5.62 -12.45
CA ALA A 13 -0.13 -6.73 -12.55
C ALA A 13 -0.53 -7.00 -14.02
N GLY A 14 -0.32 -8.23 -14.47
CA GLY A 14 -0.62 -8.68 -15.84
C GLY A 14 0.52 -8.50 -16.85
N GLN A 15 1.61 -7.83 -16.48
CA GLN A 15 2.84 -7.77 -17.28
C GLN A 15 3.98 -8.51 -16.56
N ASP A 16 4.24 -8.14 -15.32
CA ASP A 16 5.28 -8.76 -14.48
C ASP A 16 4.65 -9.79 -13.53
N THR A 17 4.21 -10.92 -14.08
CA THR A 17 3.42 -11.92 -13.34
C THR A 17 4.16 -12.45 -12.11
N GLU A 18 5.41 -12.90 -12.26
CA GLU A 18 6.20 -13.47 -11.14
C GLU A 18 6.46 -12.44 -10.03
N ALA A 19 6.83 -11.21 -10.40
CA ALA A 19 7.04 -10.13 -9.43
C ALA A 19 5.74 -9.76 -8.70
N THR A 20 4.61 -9.74 -9.42
CA THR A 20 3.29 -9.46 -8.84
C THR A 20 2.84 -10.57 -7.89
N GLU A 21 3.07 -11.84 -8.24
CA GLU A 21 2.76 -12.99 -7.38
C GLU A 21 3.60 -12.96 -6.10
N ARG A 22 4.91 -12.74 -6.23
CA ARG A 22 5.82 -12.57 -5.09
C ARG A 22 5.36 -11.46 -4.14
N ALA A 23 4.97 -10.30 -4.68
CA ALA A 23 4.45 -9.19 -3.87
C ALA A 23 3.13 -9.56 -3.16
N ARG A 24 2.25 -10.35 -3.81
CA ARG A 24 0.98 -10.80 -3.23
C ARG A 24 1.17 -11.82 -2.10
N GLU A 25 2.25 -12.61 -2.10
CA GLU A 25 2.57 -13.50 -0.97
C GLU A 25 2.72 -12.73 0.35
N HIS A 26 3.29 -11.52 0.30
CA HIS A 26 3.39 -10.61 1.44
C HIS A 26 2.04 -9.99 1.86
N CYS A 27 1.01 -10.13 1.02
CA CYS A 27 -0.36 -9.66 1.25
C CYS A 27 -1.35 -10.83 1.41
N SER A 28 -0.91 -12.01 1.84
CA SER A 28 -1.70 -13.26 1.83
C SER A 28 -3.05 -13.21 2.57
N GLN A 29 -3.25 -12.24 3.47
CA GLN A 29 -4.50 -12.05 4.23
C GLN A 29 -5.59 -11.29 3.46
N VAL A 30 -5.28 -10.69 2.31
CA VAL A 30 -6.22 -9.89 1.52
C VAL A 30 -6.44 -10.50 0.13
N PRO A 31 -7.69 -10.52 -0.38
CA PRO A 31 -7.96 -10.96 -1.75
C PRO A 31 -7.18 -10.12 -2.77
N PRO A 32 -6.55 -10.75 -3.79
CA PRO A 32 -5.78 -10.02 -4.78
C PRO A 32 -6.70 -9.13 -5.63
N SER A 33 -6.30 -7.88 -5.86
CA SER A 33 -7.00 -6.94 -6.73
C SER A 33 -6.02 -5.98 -7.43
N SER A 34 -6.44 -5.26 -8.47
CA SER A 34 -5.59 -4.30 -9.18
C SER A 34 -6.40 -3.15 -9.81
N PRO A 35 -5.97 -1.87 -9.71
CA PRO A 35 -4.83 -1.42 -8.89
C PRO A 35 -5.10 -1.59 -7.39
N SER A 36 -4.04 -1.74 -6.59
CA SER A 36 -4.09 -1.82 -5.12
C SER A 36 -2.78 -1.27 -4.54
N MET A 37 -2.80 -0.79 -3.30
CA MET A 37 -1.61 -0.29 -2.60
C MET A 37 -1.45 -0.98 -1.24
N ALA A 38 -0.20 -1.17 -0.82
CA ALA A 38 0.14 -1.82 0.44
C ALA A 38 1.25 -1.02 1.13
N LEU A 39 1.13 -0.88 2.46
CA LEU A 39 2.17 -0.30 3.31
C LEU A 39 2.68 -1.36 4.26
N PHE A 40 4.00 -1.43 4.39
CA PHE A 40 4.68 -2.41 5.22
C PHE A 40 5.54 -1.73 6.28
N GLN A 41 5.57 -2.31 7.48
CA GLN A 41 6.48 -1.93 8.55
C GLN A 41 7.21 -3.18 9.04
N GLY A 42 8.55 -3.16 9.02
CA GLY A 42 9.34 -4.33 9.43
C GLY A 42 9.14 -5.59 8.58
N GLY A 43 8.52 -5.48 7.40
CA GLY A 43 8.16 -6.62 6.55
C GLY A 43 6.74 -7.16 6.77
N GLU A 44 6.01 -6.62 7.74
CA GLU A 44 4.61 -6.94 8.01
C GLU A 44 3.68 -5.95 7.29
N LEU A 45 2.55 -6.44 6.77
CA LEU A 45 1.52 -5.61 6.16
C LEU A 45 0.75 -4.86 7.25
N VAL A 46 0.86 -3.53 7.26
CA VAL A 46 0.20 -2.68 8.28
C VAL A 46 -1.03 -1.95 7.71
N TRP A 47 -1.05 -1.69 6.41
CA TRP A 47 -2.19 -1.05 5.75
C TRP A 47 -2.32 -1.50 4.30
N PHE A 48 -3.55 -1.62 3.81
CA PHE A 48 -3.84 -2.09 2.46
C PHE A 48 -5.05 -1.36 1.86
N LEU A 49 -4.92 -0.91 0.61
CA LEU A 49 -6.00 -0.30 -0.16
C LEU A 49 -6.35 -1.18 -1.38
N PRO A 50 -7.48 -1.92 -1.34
CA PRO A 50 -7.91 -2.76 -2.44
C PRO A 50 -8.56 -1.95 -3.57
N ARG A 51 -8.68 -2.55 -4.77
CA ARG A 51 -9.29 -1.92 -5.97
C ARG A 51 -10.66 -1.28 -5.71
N HIS A 52 -11.55 -1.95 -4.98
CA HIS A 52 -12.91 -1.44 -4.74
C HIS A 52 -12.94 -0.17 -3.87
N MET A 53 -11.85 0.12 -3.16
CA MET A 53 -11.62 1.38 -2.44
C MET A 53 -10.84 2.41 -3.27
N ILE A 54 -10.67 2.18 -4.57
CA ILE A 54 -10.01 3.10 -5.51
C ILE A 54 -10.96 3.41 -6.66
N GLU A 55 -11.55 2.38 -7.26
CA GLU A 55 -12.41 2.48 -8.43
C GLU A 55 -13.63 3.36 -8.15
N GLY A 56 -13.77 4.45 -8.92
CA GLY A 56 -14.88 5.39 -8.82
C GLY A 56 -14.84 6.35 -7.63
N ARG A 57 -13.80 6.29 -6.77
CA ARG A 57 -13.63 7.25 -5.67
C ARG A 57 -12.90 8.51 -6.11
N ASP A 58 -13.19 9.60 -5.43
CA ASP A 58 -12.54 10.88 -5.65
C ASP A 58 -11.03 10.83 -5.34
N PRO A 59 -10.16 11.38 -6.21
CA PRO A 59 -8.71 11.34 -6.00
C PRO A 59 -8.23 12.00 -4.70
N GLN A 60 -8.87 13.08 -4.24
CA GLN A 60 -8.47 13.75 -2.99
C GLN A 60 -8.78 12.88 -1.78
N THR A 61 -9.90 12.15 -1.84
CA THR A 61 -10.26 11.18 -0.80
C THR A 61 -9.25 10.03 -0.74
N ILE A 62 -8.84 9.50 -1.89
CA ILE A 62 -7.81 8.44 -1.95
C ILE A 62 -6.47 8.96 -1.41
N ALA A 63 -6.07 10.18 -1.79
CA ALA A 63 -4.86 10.81 -1.28
C ALA A 63 -4.89 10.97 0.25
N LEU A 64 -6.03 11.38 0.80
CA LEU A 64 -6.20 11.52 2.25
C LEU A 64 -6.08 10.17 2.98
N ASP A 65 -6.66 9.09 2.43
CA ASP A 65 -6.51 7.74 3.02
C ASP A 65 -5.03 7.33 3.10
N ILE A 66 -4.25 7.63 2.06
CA ILE A 66 -2.81 7.32 1.99
C ILE A 66 -2.03 8.18 3.00
N VAL A 67 -2.31 9.48 3.06
CA VAL A 67 -1.64 10.40 4.00
C VAL A 67 -1.91 9.97 5.44
N ASN A 68 -3.16 9.65 5.78
CA ASN A 68 -3.51 9.16 7.12
C ASN A 68 -2.76 7.86 7.45
N ALA A 69 -2.63 6.93 6.50
CA ALA A 69 -1.85 5.71 6.71
C ALA A 69 -0.35 5.99 6.94
N PHE A 70 0.21 7.01 6.28
CA PHE A 70 1.58 7.44 6.55
C PHE A 70 1.71 8.07 7.93
N GLU A 71 0.79 8.93 8.33
CA GLU A 71 0.78 9.53 9.67
C GLU A 71 0.71 8.47 10.78
N GLU A 72 -0.11 7.43 10.58
CA GLU A 72 -0.27 6.35 11.55
C GLU A 72 0.95 5.41 11.65
N HIS A 73 1.57 5.07 10.52
CA HIS A 73 2.58 4.00 10.48
C HIS A 73 4.02 4.45 10.17
N CYS A 74 4.21 5.67 9.67
CA CYS A 74 5.52 6.20 9.28
C CYS A 74 6.00 7.35 10.19
N ALA A 75 5.20 7.79 11.16
CA ALA A 75 5.65 8.75 12.16
C ALA A 75 6.86 8.17 12.93
N PRO A 76 7.88 9.00 13.23
CA PRO A 76 9.01 8.55 14.03
C PRO A 76 8.47 8.14 15.40
N SER A 77 8.63 6.85 15.75
CA SER A 77 8.45 6.41 17.12
C SER A 77 9.42 7.23 17.96
N SER A 78 8.91 8.13 18.78
CA SER A 78 9.68 8.86 19.78
C SER A 78 10.43 7.81 20.62
N ALA A 79 11.73 7.68 20.39
CA ALA A 79 12.65 6.96 21.25
C ALA A 79 13.21 7.94 22.29
#